data_AF-A0A1C3XHF8-F1
#
_entry.id   AF-A0A1C3XHF8-F1
#
_cell.length_a   1.000
_cell.length_b   1.000
_cell.length_c   1.000
_cell.angle_alpha   90.00
_cell.angle_beta   90.00
_cell.angle_gamma   90.00
#
_symmetry.space_group_name_H-M   'P 1'
#
loop_
_entity.id
_entity.type
_entity.pdbx_description
1 polymer ?
#
loop_
_entity_poly.entity_id
_entity_poly.type
_entity_poly.pdbx_seq_one_letter_code
_entity_poly.pdbx_strand_id
1 'polypeptide(L)'
;MIVVTLPFPPSTNNLFINTSRGRIRSSKYDQWATEAGWELLRQRPAKAIGPVSLIFEFEAGKDKRKRDITNLLKAPEDLLVKHGIIEADDNTIVQSISANWNAEVTGVRIAIKPLQGNASHGSGTQQPA
;
A
#
# COMPACT_ATOMS: atom_id res chain seq x y z
N MET A 1 -6.51 11.19 -6.31
CA MET A 1 -6.59 10.14 -5.26
C MET A 1 -6.71 8.81 -5.97
N ILE A 2 -5.83 7.86 -5.66
CA ILE A 2 -5.82 6.51 -6.26
C ILE A 2 -6.37 5.55 -5.23
N VAL A 3 -7.27 4.65 -5.62
CA VAL A 3 -7.88 3.68 -4.70
C VAL A 3 -7.70 2.29 -5.29
N VAL A 4 -7.22 1.36 -4.45
CA VAL A 4 -7.08 -0.06 -4.81
C VAL A 4 -7.69 -0.92 -3.73
N THR A 5 -8.26 -2.05 -4.12
CA THR A 5 -8.77 -3.09 -3.20
C THR A 5 -7.99 -4.37 -3.41
N LEU A 6 -7.48 -4.97 -2.33
CA LEU A 6 -6.66 -6.18 -2.37
C LEU A 6 -7.26 -7.25 -1.44
N PRO A 7 -6.92 -8.54 -1.65
CA PRO A 7 -7.24 -9.60 -0.70
C PRO A 7 -6.69 -9.30 0.71
N PHE A 8 -7.32 -9.86 1.75
CA PHE A 8 -6.93 -9.61 3.12
C PHE A 8 -5.46 -10.02 3.38
N PRO A 9 -4.58 -9.10 3.83
CA PRO A 9 -3.15 -9.38 3.91
C PRO A 9 -2.79 -10.32 5.06
N PRO A 10 -1.69 -11.09 4.91
CA PRO A 10 -1.07 -11.79 6.04
C PRO A 10 -0.48 -10.76 7.02
N SER A 11 -0.40 -11.14 8.29
CA SER A 11 0.31 -10.32 9.28
C SER A 11 1.84 -10.41 9.11
N THR A 12 2.56 -9.35 9.50
CA THR A 12 4.04 -9.28 9.58
C THR A 12 4.68 -10.47 10.29
N ASN A 13 4.06 -10.96 11.37
CA ASN A 13 4.51 -12.16 12.10
C ASN A 13 4.57 -13.43 11.23
N ASN A 14 3.85 -13.45 10.10
CA ASN A 14 3.84 -14.54 9.14
C ASN A 14 4.61 -14.21 7.86
N LEU A 15 5.31 -13.08 7.75
CA LEU A 15 6.01 -12.71 6.50
C LEU A 15 7.29 -13.50 6.31
N PHE A 16 7.94 -13.86 7.41
CA PHE A 16 9.23 -14.51 7.37
C PHE A 16 9.31 -15.63 8.38
N ILE A 17 9.88 -16.76 7.97
CA ILE A 17 10.15 -17.91 8.82
C ILE A 17 11.65 -18.03 9.05
N ASN A 18 12.03 -18.34 10.29
CA ASN A 18 13.41 -18.62 10.64
C ASN A 18 13.76 -20.05 10.21
N THR A 19 14.83 -20.20 9.45
CA THR A 19 15.39 -21.49 9.03
C THR A 19 16.82 -21.62 9.55
N SER A 20 17.39 -22.82 9.45
CA SER A 20 18.80 -23.06 9.76
C SER A 20 19.77 -22.25 8.89
N ARG A 21 19.31 -21.66 7.77
CA ARG A 21 20.11 -20.86 6.83
C ARG A 21 19.74 -19.37 6.84
N GLY A 22 18.98 -18.92 7.84
CA GLY A 22 18.53 -17.53 7.95
C GLY A 22 17.01 -17.39 7.73
N ARG A 23 16.57 -16.17 7.45
CA ARG A 23 15.15 -15.79 7.44
C ARG A 23 14.62 -15.77 5.99
N ILE A 24 13.67 -16.64 5.67
CA ILE A 24 13.06 -16.74 4.32
C ILE A 24 11.62 -16.24 4.34
N ARG A 25 11.10 -15.78 3.19
CA ARG A 25 9.68 -15.43 3.05
C ARG A 25 8.80 -16.64 3.28
N SER A 26 7.64 -16.43 3.90
CA SER A 26 6.68 -17.52 4.08
C SER A 26 5.93 -17.81 2.78
N SER A 27 5.56 -19.09 2.58
CA SER A 27 4.71 -19.50 1.46
C SER A 27 3.37 -18.78 1.44
N LYS A 28 2.82 -18.45 2.63
CA LYS A 28 1.57 -17.71 2.77
C LYS A 28 1.69 -16.27 2.25
N TYR A 29 2.81 -15.61 2.52
CA TYR A 29 3.06 -14.30 1.95
C TYR A 29 3.21 -14.38 0.43
N ASP A 30 3.99 -15.33 -0.09
CA ASP A 30 4.21 -15.44 -1.53
C ASP A 30 2.92 -15.74 -2.30
N GLN A 31 2.04 -16.59 -1.74
CA GLN A 31 0.70 -16.85 -2.29
C GLN A 31 -0.15 -15.58 -2.32
N TRP A 32 -0.25 -14.88 -1.18
CA TRP A 32 -1.01 -13.64 -1.10
C TRP A 32 -0.45 -12.57 -2.05
N ALA A 33 0.88 -12.39 -2.10
CA ALA A 33 1.51 -11.38 -2.95
C ALA A 33 1.27 -11.66 -4.44
N THR A 34 1.15 -12.94 -4.82
CA THR A 34 0.78 -13.33 -6.19
C THR A 34 -0.68 -12.96 -6.48
N GLU A 35 -1.61 -13.40 -5.63
CA GLU A 35 -3.05 -13.10 -5.77
C GLU A 35 -3.32 -11.59 -5.78
N ALA A 36 -2.81 -10.88 -4.79
CA ALA A 36 -2.96 -9.43 -4.66
C ALA A 36 -2.31 -8.67 -5.83
N GLY A 37 -1.17 -9.16 -6.33
CA GLY A 37 -0.53 -8.59 -7.52
C GLY A 37 -1.41 -8.68 -8.78
N TRP A 38 -2.10 -9.81 -8.98
CA TRP A 38 -3.05 -9.95 -10.08
C TRP A 38 -4.26 -9.02 -9.95
N GLU A 39 -4.85 -8.93 -8.75
CA GLU A 39 -5.97 -8.02 -8.50
C GLU A 39 -5.57 -6.54 -8.66
N LEU A 40 -4.37 -6.18 -8.24
CA LEU A 40 -3.82 -4.84 -8.42
C LEU A 40 -3.66 -4.50 -9.90
N LEU A 41 -3.05 -5.39 -10.68
CA LEU A 41 -2.84 -5.20 -12.13
C LEU A 41 -4.18 -5.13 -12.88
N ARG A 42 -5.18 -5.93 -12.48
CA ARG A 42 -6.52 -5.91 -13.08
C ARG A 42 -7.21 -4.55 -12.90
N GLN A 43 -7.01 -3.89 -11.76
CA GLN A 43 -7.57 -2.57 -11.47
C GLN A 43 -6.92 -1.44 -12.27
N ARG A 44 -5.73 -1.67 -12.83
CA ARG A 44 -4.96 -0.68 -13.61
C ARG A 44 -4.87 0.70 -12.93
N PRO A 45 -4.49 0.77 -11.63
CA PRO A 45 -4.40 2.04 -10.94
C PRO A 45 -3.33 2.93 -11.58
N ALA A 46 -3.54 4.24 -11.52
CA ALA A 46 -2.50 5.21 -11.82
C ALA A 46 -1.36 5.10 -10.80
N LYS A 47 -0.16 5.53 -11.21
CA LYS A 47 1.00 5.64 -10.31
C LYS A 47 0.96 6.97 -9.58
N ALA A 48 1.28 6.96 -8.29
CA ALA A 48 1.52 8.16 -7.51
C ALA A 48 3.01 8.52 -7.60
N ILE A 49 3.27 9.76 -8.04
CA ILE A 49 4.63 10.30 -8.15
C ILE A 49 4.86 11.26 -6.99
N GLY A 50 6.02 11.13 -6.33
CA GLY A 50 6.39 11.92 -5.17
C GLY A 50 5.63 11.55 -3.87
N PRO A 51 5.68 12.43 -2.85
CA PRO A 51 5.19 12.12 -1.51
C PRO A 51 3.68 11.83 -1.45
N VAL A 52 3.30 10.83 -0.65
CA VAL A 52 1.93 10.35 -0.48
C VAL A 52 1.54 10.21 0.99
N SER A 53 0.24 10.29 1.24
CA SER A 53 -0.42 9.72 2.42
C SER A 53 -1.15 8.45 2.05
N LEU A 54 -1.02 7.41 2.88
CA LEU A 54 -1.71 6.15 2.73
C LEU A 54 -2.81 6.02 3.77
N ILE A 55 -3.99 5.58 3.34
CA ILE A 55 -5.14 5.32 4.21
C ILE A 55 -5.56 3.87 3.97
N PHE A 56 -5.50 3.05 5.02
CA PHE A 56 -5.85 1.64 4.97
C PHE A 56 -7.17 1.39 5.68
N GLU A 57 -8.10 0.77 4.97
CA GLU A 57 -9.35 0.26 5.54
C GLU A 57 -9.33 -1.26 5.46
N PHE A 58 -9.28 -1.93 6.60
CA PHE A 58 -9.27 -3.39 6.67
C PHE A 58 -10.67 -3.93 6.93
N GLU A 59 -11.01 -5.03 6.28
CA GLU A 59 -12.25 -5.77 6.52
C GLU A 59 -12.45 -6.08 8.01
N ALA A 60 -13.62 -5.72 8.54
CA ALA A 60 -14.01 -5.96 9.93
C ALA A 60 -15.04 -7.10 10.05
N GLY A 61 -15.01 -7.82 11.17
CA GLY A 61 -16.14 -8.67 11.60
C GLY A 61 -16.31 -10.02 10.89
N LYS A 62 -15.42 -10.39 9.95
CA LYS A 62 -15.51 -11.68 9.24
C LYS A 62 -15.18 -12.91 10.10
N ASP A 63 -14.29 -12.74 11.08
CA ASP A 63 -13.90 -13.79 12.01
C ASP A 63 -13.66 -13.24 13.43
N LYS A 64 -13.58 -14.14 14.42
CA LYS A 64 -13.31 -13.76 15.82
C LYS A 64 -11.81 -13.61 16.13
N ARG A 65 -10.93 -13.58 15.11
CA ARG A 65 -9.48 -13.50 15.36
C ARG A 65 -9.11 -12.09 15.76
N LYS A 66 -8.42 -11.98 16.89
CA LYS A 66 -7.77 -10.72 17.29
C LYS A 66 -6.59 -10.49 16.35
N ARG A 67 -6.50 -9.28 15.80
CA ARG A 67 -5.44 -8.87 14.88
C ARG A 67 -4.90 -7.53 15.32
N ASP A 68 -3.59 -7.43 15.25
CA ASP A 68 -2.91 -6.15 15.36
C ASP A 68 -2.93 -5.49 13.97
N ILE A 69 -3.55 -4.32 13.89
CA ILE A 69 -3.74 -3.58 12.64
C ILE A 69 -2.41 -3.13 12.04
N THR A 70 -1.41 -2.81 12.87
CA THR A 70 -0.10 -2.35 12.42
C THR A 70 0.64 -3.47 11.68
N ASN A 71 0.46 -4.71 12.12
CA ASN A 71 1.01 -5.89 11.47
C ASN A 71 0.40 -6.18 10.09
N LEU A 72 -0.68 -5.51 9.70
CA LEU A 72 -1.33 -5.71 8.40
C LEU A 72 -0.89 -4.68 7.34
N LEU A 73 -0.14 -3.64 7.72
CA LEU A 73 0.25 -2.54 6.82
C LEU A 73 1.36 -2.95 5.86
N LYS A 74 2.36 -3.69 6.37
CA LYS A 74 3.62 -3.95 5.66
C LYS A 74 3.45 -4.71 4.35
N ALA A 75 2.61 -5.75 4.34
CA ALA A 75 2.40 -6.56 3.13
C ALA A 75 1.81 -5.75 1.96
N PRO A 76 0.73 -4.97 2.17
CA PRO A 76 0.25 -3.99 1.21
C PRO A 76 1.30 -2.97 0.74
N GLU A 77 2.07 -2.37 1.66
CA GLU A 77 3.11 -1.38 1.31
C GLU A 77 4.15 -1.98 0.37
N ASP A 78 4.69 -3.17 0.71
CA ASP A 78 5.66 -3.89 -0.12
C ASP A 78 5.09 -4.18 -1.52
N LEU A 79 3.80 -4.53 -1.61
CA LEU A 79 3.14 -4.78 -2.90
C LEU A 79 3.03 -3.50 -3.74
N LEU A 80 2.64 -2.38 -3.13
CA LEU A 80 2.52 -1.10 -3.84
C LEU A 80 3.86 -0.64 -4.41
N VAL A 81 4.95 -0.79 -3.66
CA VAL A 81 6.31 -0.48 -4.13
C VAL A 81 6.72 -1.46 -5.23
N LYS A 82 6.55 -2.76 -5.03
CA LYS A 82 6.92 -3.81 -5.99
C LYS A 82 6.25 -3.62 -7.36
N HIS A 83 5.01 -3.16 -7.39
CA HIS A 83 4.26 -2.89 -8.62
C HIS A 83 4.40 -1.44 -9.12
N GLY A 84 5.19 -0.61 -8.43
CA GLY A 84 5.47 0.78 -8.82
C GLY A 84 4.25 1.69 -8.76
N ILE A 85 3.32 1.43 -7.84
CA ILE A 85 2.17 2.30 -7.57
C ILE A 85 2.60 3.51 -6.75
N ILE A 86 3.52 3.31 -5.82
CA ILE A 86 4.29 4.34 -5.12
C ILE A 86 5.77 4.08 -5.36
N GLU A 87 6.61 5.12 -5.24
CA GLU A 87 8.04 5.03 -5.56
C GLU A 87 8.84 4.25 -4.51
N ALA A 88 8.53 4.43 -3.23
CA ALA A 88 9.14 3.75 -2.08
C ALA A 88 8.20 3.78 -0.87
N ASP A 89 8.54 3.03 0.19
CA ASP A 89 7.84 3.00 1.48
C ASP A 89 8.58 3.78 2.58
N ASP A 90 9.65 4.50 2.24
CA ASP A 90 10.44 5.29 3.19
C ASP A 90 9.84 6.67 3.46
N ASN A 91 10.46 7.40 4.40
CA ASN A 91 10.01 8.70 4.87
C ASN A 91 10.15 9.85 3.85
N THR A 92 10.69 9.60 2.65
CA THR A 92 10.73 10.60 1.56
C THR A 92 9.50 10.50 0.67
N ILE A 93 8.87 9.31 0.61
CA ILE A 93 7.69 9.03 -0.20
C ILE A 93 6.45 8.89 0.69
N VAL A 94 6.47 8.05 1.72
CA VAL A 94 5.32 7.85 2.61
C VAL A 94 5.42 8.80 3.80
N GLN A 95 4.66 9.89 3.73
CA GLN A 95 4.68 10.96 4.75
C GLN A 95 3.69 10.71 5.90
N SER A 96 2.63 9.95 5.66
CA SER A 96 1.70 9.55 6.72
C SER A 96 0.92 8.30 6.35
N ILE A 97 0.55 7.55 7.40
CA ILE A 97 -0.29 6.37 7.31
C ILE A 97 -1.43 6.53 8.32
N SER A 98 -2.66 6.23 7.90
CA SER A 98 -3.77 5.96 8.80
C SER A 98 -4.35 4.58 8.50
N ALA A 99 -4.92 3.95 9.52
CA ALA A 99 -5.51 2.62 9.41
C ALA A 99 -6.74 2.49 10.28
N ASN A 100 -7.80 1.89 9.75
CA ASN A 100 -9.02 1.59 10.48
C ASN A 100 -9.65 0.27 10.03
N TRP A 101 -10.54 -0.26 10.87
CA TRP A 101 -11.41 -1.37 10.51
C TRP A 101 -12.68 -0.83 9.85
N ASN A 102 -13.15 -1.49 8.79
CA ASN A 102 -14.37 -1.12 8.07
C ASN A 102 -15.14 -2.39 7.66
N ALA A 103 -16.41 -2.50 8.08
CA ALA A 103 -17.27 -3.65 7.80
C ALA A 103 -17.74 -3.71 6.34
N GLU A 104 -17.66 -2.60 5.59
CA GLU A 104 -18.05 -2.52 4.18
C GLU A 104 -16.91 -2.87 3.22
N VAL A 105 -15.69 -3.07 3.74
CA VAL A 105 -14.53 -3.48 2.95
C VAL A 105 -14.36 -4.98 3.02
N THR A 106 -14.11 -5.62 1.88
CA THR A 106 -13.61 -7.01 1.81
C THR A 106 -12.10 -6.97 1.53
N GLY A 107 -11.31 -7.69 2.32
CA GLY A 107 -9.86 -7.63 2.25
C GLY A 107 -9.27 -6.35 2.84
N VAL A 108 -8.57 -5.57 2.02
CA VAL A 108 -8.06 -4.24 2.37
C VAL A 108 -8.32 -3.26 1.22
N ARG A 109 -8.85 -2.08 1.54
CA ARG A 109 -8.92 -0.94 0.62
C ARG A 109 -7.84 0.05 1.00
N ILE A 110 -7.10 0.52 0.01
CA ILE A 110 -6.01 1.46 0.20
C ILE A 110 -6.31 2.68 -0.65
N ALA A 111 -6.41 3.83 0.01
CA ALA A 111 -6.41 5.10 -0.67
C ALA A 111 -5.01 5.74 -0.59
N ILE A 112 -4.49 6.08 -1.76
CA ILE A 112 -3.19 6.73 -1.94
C ILE A 112 -3.47 8.18 -2.35
N LYS A 113 -3.07 9.11 -1.49
CA LYS A 113 -3.25 10.55 -1.68
C LYS A 113 -1.89 11.20 -1.96
N PRO A 114 -1.59 11.57 -3.21
CA PRO A 114 -0.44 12.43 -3.50
C PRO A 114 -0.54 13.75 -2.71
N LEU A 115 0.57 14.16 -2.11
CA LEU A 115 0.67 15.38 -1.28
C LEU A 115 1.10 16.60 -2.07
N GLN A 116 1.67 16.42 -3.26
CA GLN A 116 1.90 17.49 -4.21
C GLN A 116 1.07 17.23 -5.47
N GLY A 117 0.05 18.07 -5.68
CA GLY A 117 -0.51 18.28 -7.01
C GLY A 117 0.38 19.29 -7.72
N ASN A 118 0.77 19.02 -8.97
CA ASN A 118 1.54 19.93 -9.80
C ASN A 118 1.04 21.37 -9.68
N ALA A 119 1.79 22.23 -9.00
CA ALA A 119 1.78 23.64 -9.31
C ALA A 119 2.35 23.74 -10.73
N SER A 120 1.48 24.00 -11.68
CA SER A 120 1.81 24.41 -13.04
C SER A 120 2.91 25.46 -12.94
N HIS A 121 4.15 25.09 -13.28
CA HIS A 121 5.19 26.07 -13.54
C HIS A 121 4.85 26.71 -14.89
N GLY A 122 3.88 27.62 -14.86
CA GLY A 122 3.64 28.57 -15.93
C GLY A 122 4.91 29.41 -16.05
N SER A 123 5.63 29.16 -17.13
CA SER A 123 6.79 29.94 -17.57
C SER A 123 6.29 31.34 -17.95
N GLY A 124 6.14 32.20 -16.95
CA GLY A 124 5.92 33.63 -17.15
C GLY A 124 7.25 34.30 -17.43
N THR A 125 7.81 34.07 -18.62
CA THR A 125 8.86 34.94 -19.15
C THR A 125 8.21 36.26 -19.54
N GLN A 126 8.30 37.27 -18.68
CA GLN A 126 8.18 38.66 -19.10
C GLN A 126 9.52 39.35 -18.84
N GLN A 127 10.25 39.54 -19.93
CA GLN A 127 11.37 40.46 -20.04
C GLN A 127 10.82 41.88 -20.23
N PRO A 128 11.49 42.91 -19.72
CA PRO A 128 11.02 44.28 -19.79
C PRO A 128 11.36 44.92 -21.15
N ALA A 129 10.48 45.79 -21.62
CA ALA A 129 10.77 46.88 -22.55
C ALA A 129 9.93 48.09 -22.14
#